data_AF-A0A286ABV0-F1
#
_entry.id   AF-A0A286ABV0-F1
#
_cell.length_a   1.000
_cell.length_b   1.000
_cell.length_c   1.000
_cell.angle_alpha   90.00
_cell.angle_beta   90.00
_cell.angle_gamma   90.00
#
_symmetry.space_group_name_H-M   'P 1'
#
loop_
_entity.id
_entity.type
_entity.pdbx_description
1 polymer ?
#
loop_
_entity_poly.entity_id
_entity_poly.type
_entity_poly.pdbx_seq_one_letter_code
_entity_poly.pdbx_strand_id
1 'polypeptide(L)'
;MKVNPKTIQALSLIVPKKDIRYYLMNINFELQLDKTILTATNGHVLLTVCINEPNEKVDSFKIPPESFPKSTVDYEVTRGDDGKVYVTNGLVKSEVPQDDGRYPDYRRAIPSQPAKNIEHKSYDPEYLMLFKKASKLLGGTHYPIVHPNDIVDIGLSNVVGVQMPLRYESVKSGDVPVIDVSPAWLEIPQKQPEQSIDNFEQKAA
;
A
#
# COMPACT_ATOMS: atom_id res chain seq x y z
N MET A 1 12.49 17.86 -13.92
CA MET A 1 11.06 17.56 -13.62
C MET A 1 10.65 18.27 -12.34
N LYS A 2 9.36 18.62 -12.20
CA LYS A 2 8.82 19.21 -10.96
C LYS A 2 8.07 18.17 -10.13
N VAL A 3 8.18 18.25 -8.80
CA VAL A 3 7.47 17.35 -7.89
C VAL A 3 6.92 18.12 -6.69
N ASN A 4 5.63 17.94 -6.44
CA ASN A 4 4.99 18.55 -5.29
C ASN A 4 5.50 17.94 -3.96
N PRO A 5 5.73 18.76 -2.91
CA PRO A 5 6.19 18.25 -1.62
C PRO A 5 5.24 17.25 -0.97
N LYS A 6 3.93 17.38 -1.19
CA LYS A 6 2.94 16.44 -0.67
C LYS A 6 3.03 15.08 -1.34
N THR A 7 3.44 15.02 -2.61
CA THR A 7 3.69 13.77 -3.33
C THR A 7 4.84 13.00 -2.69
N ILE A 8 5.95 13.69 -2.40
CA ILE A 8 7.08 13.10 -1.68
C ILE A 8 6.61 12.62 -0.30
N GLN A 9 5.94 13.46 0.48
CA GLN A 9 5.44 13.09 1.81
C GLN A 9 4.53 11.86 1.77
N ALA A 10 3.65 11.75 0.76
CA ALA A 10 2.77 10.59 0.60
C ALA A 10 3.56 9.30 0.34
N LEU A 11 4.55 9.34 -0.55
CA LEU A 11 5.41 8.20 -0.84
C LEU A 11 6.29 7.83 0.37
N SER A 12 6.80 8.81 1.11
CA SER A 12 7.60 8.60 2.32
C SER A 12 6.86 7.85 3.43
N LEU A 13 5.52 7.86 3.45
CA LEU A 13 4.73 7.06 4.40
C LEU A 13 4.90 5.55 4.16
N ILE A 14 5.23 5.17 2.92
CA ILE A 14 5.32 3.78 2.46
C ILE A 14 6.77 3.27 2.53
N VAL A 15 7.75 4.17 2.49
CA VAL A 15 9.17 3.84 2.61
C VAL A 15 9.47 3.29 4.02
N PRO A 16 10.08 2.09 4.14
CA PRO A 16 10.49 1.56 5.43
C PRO A 16 11.63 2.39 6.03
N LYS A 17 11.57 2.67 7.34
CA LYS A 17 12.61 3.45 8.05
C LYS A 17 13.93 2.70 8.19
N LYS A 18 13.88 1.38 8.28
CA LYS A 18 15.04 0.49 8.41
C LYS A 18 14.69 -0.84 7.76
N ASP A 19 15.39 -1.19 6.70
CA ASP A 19 15.24 -2.45 5.99
C ASP A 19 16.63 -2.93 5.53
N ILE A 20 16.87 -4.24 5.54
CA ILE A 20 18.13 -4.82 5.02
C ILE A 20 18.26 -4.60 3.51
N ARG A 21 17.12 -4.48 2.81
CA ARG A 21 17.01 -4.12 1.41
C ARG A 21 17.08 -2.60 1.32
N TYR A 22 18.29 -2.07 1.44
CA TYR A 22 18.55 -0.62 1.45
C TYR A 22 17.90 0.12 0.26
N TYR A 23 17.77 -0.51 -0.91
CA TYR A 23 17.11 0.08 -2.07
C TYR A 23 15.61 0.39 -1.84
N LEU A 24 14.93 -0.29 -0.90
CA LEU A 24 13.54 0.01 -0.52
C LEU A 24 13.42 1.25 0.35
N MET A 25 14.50 1.70 0.99
CA MET A 25 14.53 2.93 1.80
C MET A 25 14.49 4.21 0.93
N ASN A 26 14.28 4.06 -0.38
CA ASN A 26 14.22 5.14 -1.34
C ASN A 26 12.89 5.17 -2.08
N ILE A 27 12.56 6.35 -2.62
CA ILE A 27 11.53 6.51 -3.64
C ILE A 27 12.18 6.25 -5.00
N ASN A 28 11.59 5.35 -5.79
CA ASN A 28 12.00 5.09 -7.16
C ASN A 28 11.42 6.15 -8.11
N PHE A 29 12.28 6.71 -8.94
CA PHE A 29 11.92 7.63 -10.01
C PHE A 29 12.15 6.90 -11.33
N GLU A 30 11.10 6.84 -12.15
CA GLU A 30 11.15 6.32 -13.50
C GLU A 30 10.64 7.40 -14.47
N LEU A 31 11.59 8.07 -15.12
CA LEU A 31 11.31 9.13 -16.09
C LEU A 31 11.07 8.49 -17.45
N GLN A 32 9.94 8.84 -18.05
CA GLN A 32 9.57 8.52 -19.43
C GLN A 32 9.41 9.83 -20.20
N LEU A 33 9.39 9.77 -21.53
CA LEU A 33 9.32 10.99 -22.36
C LEU A 33 8.03 11.80 -22.12
N ASP A 34 6.93 11.14 -21.78
CA ASP A 34 5.60 11.74 -21.60
C ASP A 34 5.17 11.92 -20.14
N LYS A 35 5.85 11.24 -19.21
CA LYS A 35 5.46 11.21 -17.79
C LYS A 35 6.60 10.77 -16.88
N THR A 36 6.39 10.95 -15.59
CA THR A 36 7.24 10.35 -14.55
C THR A 36 6.42 9.48 -13.64
N ILE A 37 6.95 8.30 -13.30
CA ILE A 37 6.35 7.38 -12.35
C ILE A 37 7.20 7.36 -11.09
N LEU A 38 6.57 7.65 -9.94
CA LEU A 38 7.18 7.61 -8.63
C LEU A 38 6.63 6.42 -7.85
N THR A 39 7.50 5.59 -7.29
CA THR A 39 7.06 4.38 -6.57
C THR A 39 7.78 4.23 -5.24
N ALA A 40 7.02 3.83 -4.21
CA ALA A 40 7.55 3.44 -2.90
C ALA A 40 6.92 2.12 -2.45
N THR A 41 7.69 1.28 -1.75
CA THR A 41 7.20 0.03 -1.15
C THR A 41 8.01 -0.34 0.09
N ASN A 42 7.35 -0.97 1.08
CA ASN A 42 7.99 -1.64 2.21
C ASN A 42 7.94 -3.18 2.10
N GLY A 43 7.51 -3.71 0.95
CA GLY A 43 7.31 -5.13 0.74
C GLY A 43 5.96 -5.68 1.20
N HIS A 44 5.16 -4.93 1.96
CA HIS A 44 3.78 -5.27 2.32
C HIS A 44 2.76 -4.41 1.59
N VAL A 45 3.11 -3.14 1.39
CA VAL A 45 2.32 -2.18 0.61
C VAL A 45 3.18 -1.52 -0.46
N LEU A 46 2.52 -1.06 -1.51
CA LEU A 46 3.11 -0.32 -2.59
C LEU A 46 2.22 0.88 -2.95
N LEU A 47 2.84 2.02 -3.23
CA LEU A 47 2.17 3.21 -3.74
C LEU A 47 2.94 3.72 -4.96
N THR A 48 2.22 3.92 -6.06
CA THR A 48 2.75 4.50 -7.29
C THR A 48 1.96 5.74 -7.67
N VAL A 49 2.65 6.83 -7.99
CA VAL A 49 2.08 8.10 -8.43
C VAL A 49 2.63 8.45 -9.82
N CYS A 50 1.74 8.76 -10.75
CA CYS A 50 2.07 9.20 -12.10
C CYS A 50 1.96 10.74 -12.19
N ILE A 51 3.01 11.38 -12.67
CA ILE A 51 3.06 12.81 -12.99
C ILE A 51 3.10 12.91 -14.52
N ASN A 52 2.01 13.40 -15.11
CA ASN A 52 1.85 13.52 -16.56
C ASN A 52 2.52 14.79 -17.09
N GLU A 53 3.83 14.90 -16.86
CA GLU A 53 4.68 15.96 -17.42
C GLU A 53 5.79 15.33 -18.26
N PRO A 54 6.08 15.88 -19.45
CA PRO A 54 7.10 15.34 -20.33
C PRO A 54 8.51 15.52 -19.74
N ASN A 55 9.39 14.57 -20.05
CA ASN A 55 10.82 14.65 -19.73
C ASN A 55 11.65 14.67 -21.01
N GLU A 56 12.83 15.28 -20.95
CA GLU A 56 13.77 15.35 -22.07
C GLU A 56 14.38 13.98 -22.41
N LYS A 57 14.48 13.08 -21.43
CA LYS A 57 15.09 11.76 -21.57
C LYS A 57 14.41 10.72 -20.69
N VAL A 58 14.58 9.46 -21.08
CA VAL A 58 14.23 8.30 -20.25
C VAL A 58 15.36 8.06 -19.26
N ASP A 59 15.03 7.91 -17.98
CA ASP A 59 16.02 7.63 -16.94
C ASP A 59 15.36 6.94 -15.73
N SER A 60 16.17 6.32 -14.89
CA SER A 60 15.71 5.81 -13.60
C SER A 60 16.77 5.95 -12.52
N PHE A 61 16.35 6.41 -11.36
CA PHE A 61 17.18 6.61 -10.19
C PHE A 61 16.33 6.55 -8.93
N LYS A 62 16.97 6.55 -7.77
CA LYS A 62 16.27 6.50 -6.49
C LYS A 62 16.68 7.69 -5.63
N ILE A 63 15.74 8.21 -4.86
CA ILE A 63 16.02 9.31 -3.95
C ILE A 63 15.51 8.95 -2.55
N PRO A 64 16.37 8.98 -1.51
CA PRO A 64 15.94 8.86 -0.13
C PRO A 64 15.01 10.01 0.25
N PRO A 65 13.86 9.77 0.92
CA PRO A 65 12.95 10.82 1.39
C PRO A 65 13.60 12.00 2.12
N GLU A 66 14.65 11.74 2.90
CA GLU A 66 15.40 12.74 3.67
C GLU A 66 16.17 13.73 2.80
N SER A 67 16.39 13.40 1.52
CA SER A 67 17.03 14.30 0.55
C SER A 67 16.11 15.45 0.13
N PHE A 68 14.82 15.39 0.47
CA PHE A 68 13.85 16.45 0.18
C PHE A 68 13.69 17.36 1.41
N PRO A 69 14.29 18.56 1.41
CA PRO A 69 14.13 19.50 2.52
C PRO A 69 12.67 19.96 2.61
N LYS A 70 12.16 20.24 3.81
CA LYS A 70 10.79 20.77 3.96
C LYS A 70 10.56 21.96 3.04
N SER A 71 9.55 21.85 2.19
CA SER A 71 9.20 22.87 1.21
C SER A 71 7.70 23.01 1.07
N THR A 72 7.24 24.23 0.78
CA THR A 72 5.87 24.53 0.33
C THR A 72 5.78 24.75 -1.18
N VAL A 73 6.93 24.91 -1.85
CA VAL A 73 7.05 25.01 -3.31
C VAL A 73 7.51 23.69 -3.88
N ASP A 74 7.18 23.45 -5.16
CA ASP A 74 7.59 22.24 -5.86
C ASP A 74 9.10 22.09 -5.92
N TYR A 75 9.57 20.85 -5.77
CA TYR A 75 10.96 20.51 -5.99
C TYR A 75 11.23 20.41 -7.48
N GLU A 76 12.40 20.84 -7.90
CA GLU A 76 12.97 20.50 -9.18
C GLU A 76 14.00 19.39 -8.98
N VAL A 77 13.77 18.26 -9.66
CA VAL A 77 14.67 17.11 -9.67
C VAL A 77 15.35 17.04 -11.04
N THR A 78 16.67 17.02 -11.02
CA THR A 78 17.51 17.04 -12.23
C THR A 78 18.64 16.02 -12.11
N ARG A 79 19.10 15.53 -13.27
CA ARG A 79 20.34 14.77 -13.36
C ARG A 79 21.36 15.59 -14.13
N GLY A 80 22.45 15.96 -13.46
CA GLY A 80 23.53 16.73 -14.05
C GLY A 80 24.30 15.95 -15.11
N ASP A 81 25.11 16.65 -15.90
CA ASP A 81 25.98 16.07 -16.91
C ASP A 81 27.09 15.20 -16.29
N ASP A 82 27.37 15.41 -15.01
CA ASP A 82 28.24 14.59 -14.17
C ASP A 82 27.60 13.25 -13.74
N GLY A 83 26.36 12.98 -14.18
CA GLY A 83 25.60 11.78 -13.86
C GLY A 83 24.96 11.80 -12.46
N LYS A 84 25.14 12.88 -11.69
CA LYS A 84 24.61 13.00 -10.33
C LYS A 84 23.19 13.52 -10.32
N VAL A 85 22.45 13.14 -9.29
CA VAL A 85 21.05 13.57 -9.09
C VAL A 85 21.02 14.72 -8.10
N TYR A 86 20.24 15.76 -8.43
CA TYR A 86 20.07 16.95 -7.61
C TYR A 86 18.59 17.19 -7.33
N VAL A 87 18.32 17.62 -6.09
CA VAL A 87 17.02 18.13 -5.67
C VAL A 87 17.21 19.61 -5.31
N THR A 88 16.33 20.46 -5.83
CA THR A 88 16.27 21.87 -5.43
C THR A 88 14.85 22.33 -5.18
N ASN A 89 14.66 23.29 -4.28
CA ASN A 89 13.42 24.03 -4.08
C ASN A 89 13.56 25.51 -4.49
N GLY A 90 14.55 25.82 -5.33
CA GLY A 90 14.92 27.17 -5.76
C GLY A 90 15.85 27.92 -4.81
N LEU A 91 15.88 27.57 -3.52
CA LEU A 91 16.75 28.19 -2.52
C LEU A 91 17.96 27.33 -2.18
N VAL A 92 17.74 26.02 -2.05
CA VAL A 92 18.76 25.04 -1.69
C VAL A 92 18.89 24.06 -2.85
N LYS A 93 20.12 23.72 -3.23
CA LYS A 93 20.42 22.62 -4.15
C LYS A 93 21.23 21.58 -3.38
N SER A 94 20.73 20.35 -3.35
CA SER A 94 21.35 19.24 -2.64
C SER A 94 21.66 18.12 -3.63
N GLU A 95 22.90 17.64 -3.59
CA GLU A 95 23.30 16.40 -4.27
C GLU A 95 22.68 15.21 -3.53
N VAL A 96 22.09 14.29 -4.28
CA VAL A 96 21.48 13.08 -3.74
C VAL A 96 22.46 11.92 -3.88
N PRO A 97 22.87 11.26 -2.77
CA PRO A 97 23.67 10.04 -2.84
C PRO A 97 22.96 8.96 -3.67
N GLN A 98 23.70 8.30 -4.55
CA GLN A 98 23.19 7.17 -5.34
C GLN A 98 23.88 5.88 -4.90
N ASP A 99 23.11 4.80 -4.80
CA ASP A 99 23.59 3.46 -4.54
C ASP A 99 23.34 2.54 -5.76
N ASP A 100 24.14 1.48 -5.90
CA ASP A 100 24.07 0.53 -7.02
C ASP A 100 22.89 -0.46 -6.94
N GLY A 101 22.10 -0.42 -5.87
CA GLY A 101 20.99 -1.36 -5.65
C GLY A 101 19.85 -1.15 -6.64
N ARG A 102 19.51 -2.16 -7.43
CA ARG A 102 18.38 -2.05 -8.36
C ARG A 102 17.05 -2.05 -7.59
N TYR A 103 16.16 -1.11 -7.91
CA TYR A 103 14.79 -1.13 -7.38
C TYR A 103 14.03 -2.36 -7.93
N PRO A 104 13.19 -3.04 -7.13
CA PRO A 104 12.44 -4.19 -7.60
C PRO A 104 11.51 -3.84 -8.77
N ASP A 105 11.24 -4.83 -9.61
CA ASP A 105 10.21 -4.72 -10.65
C ASP A 105 8.82 -4.68 -10.01
N TYR A 106 8.42 -3.48 -9.60
CA TYR A 106 7.20 -3.21 -8.85
C TYR A 106 5.93 -3.53 -9.64
N ARG A 107 5.99 -3.51 -10.97
CA ARG A 107 4.84 -3.80 -11.83
C ARG A 107 4.32 -5.22 -11.62
N ARG A 108 5.19 -6.15 -11.23
CA ARG A 108 4.80 -7.53 -10.89
C ARG A 108 3.87 -7.61 -9.67
N ALA A 109 3.89 -6.61 -8.80
CA ALA A 109 2.99 -6.53 -7.65
C ALA A 109 1.66 -5.84 -8.00
N ILE A 110 1.56 -5.16 -9.15
CA ILE A 110 0.33 -4.50 -9.59
C ILE A 110 -0.43 -5.47 -10.50
N PRO A 111 -1.62 -5.96 -10.10
CA PRO A 111 -2.40 -6.87 -10.91
C PRO A 111 -2.82 -6.21 -12.22
N SER A 112 -2.54 -6.87 -13.34
CA SER A 112 -2.93 -6.42 -14.69
C SER A 112 -4.30 -6.93 -15.13
N GLN A 113 -4.89 -7.88 -14.39
CA GLN A 113 -6.18 -8.49 -14.68
C GLN A 113 -7.08 -8.45 -13.44
N PRO A 114 -8.41 -8.43 -13.61
CA PRO A 114 -9.34 -8.66 -12.51
C PRO A 114 -9.08 -10.00 -11.83
N ALA A 115 -9.41 -10.09 -10.54
CA ALA A 115 -9.35 -11.36 -9.82
C ALA A 115 -10.31 -12.37 -10.47
N LYS A 116 -9.81 -13.55 -10.82
CA LYS A 116 -10.63 -14.63 -11.41
C LYS A 116 -11.55 -15.29 -10.39
N ASN A 117 -11.07 -15.41 -9.16
CA ASN A 117 -11.80 -15.94 -8.03
C ASN A 117 -11.83 -14.89 -6.91
N ILE A 118 -13.00 -14.68 -6.32
CA ILE A 118 -13.14 -13.83 -5.13
C ILE A 118 -12.82 -14.72 -3.93
N GLU A 119 -11.59 -14.61 -3.44
CA GLU A 119 -11.18 -15.25 -2.18
C GLU A 119 -11.30 -14.24 -1.04
N HIS A 120 -11.73 -14.71 0.12
CA HIS A 120 -11.70 -13.91 1.34
C HIS A 120 -10.25 -13.66 1.73
N LYS A 121 -9.87 -12.40 1.83
CA LYS A 121 -8.53 -11.96 2.19
C LYS A 121 -8.60 -11.02 3.38
N SER A 122 -7.67 -11.19 4.31
CA SER A 122 -7.50 -10.29 5.43
C SER A 122 -6.42 -9.27 5.12
N TYR A 123 -6.66 -8.04 5.52
CA TYR A 123 -5.77 -6.91 5.31
C TYR A 123 -5.43 -6.29 6.65
N ASP A 124 -4.16 -5.91 6.81
CA ASP A 124 -3.71 -5.12 7.94
C ASP A 124 -4.33 -3.70 7.88
N PRO A 125 -5.08 -3.28 8.90
CA PRO A 125 -5.67 -1.95 8.95
C PRO A 125 -4.64 -0.81 9.06
N GLU A 126 -3.45 -1.05 9.62
CA GLU A 126 -2.40 -0.03 9.72
C GLU A 126 -1.95 0.43 8.34
N TYR A 127 -1.81 -0.52 7.42
CA TYR A 127 -1.48 -0.25 6.02
C TYR A 127 -2.58 0.52 5.29
N LEU A 128 -3.85 0.21 5.54
CA LEU A 128 -4.98 0.99 5.01
C LEU A 128 -4.95 2.43 5.53
N MET A 129 -4.55 2.66 6.79
CA MET A 129 -4.38 4.01 7.32
C MET A 129 -3.26 4.79 6.63
N LEU A 130 -2.19 4.13 6.17
CA LEU A 130 -1.15 4.78 5.35
C LEU A 130 -1.74 5.28 4.03
N PHE A 131 -2.54 4.46 3.34
CA PHE A 131 -3.23 4.88 2.12
C PHE A 131 -4.19 6.04 2.34
N LYS A 132 -4.94 6.06 3.46
CA LYS A 132 -5.80 7.20 3.79
C LYS A 132 -4.99 8.49 3.98
N LYS A 133 -3.85 8.42 4.68
CA LYS A 133 -2.95 9.56 4.88
C LYS A 133 -2.34 10.03 3.55
N ALA A 134 -1.88 9.11 2.72
CA ALA A 134 -1.37 9.40 1.38
C ALA A 134 -2.44 10.06 0.50
N SER A 135 -3.67 9.54 0.48
CA SER A 135 -4.81 10.14 -0.21
C SER A 135 -5.01 11.60 0.19
N LYS A 136 -5.06 11.89 1.50
CA LYS A 136 -5.21 13.27 2.00
C LYS A 136 -4.09 14.20 1.56
N LEU A 137 -2.84 13.72 1.56
CA LEU A 137 -1.68 14.49 1.11
C LEU A 137 -1.77 14.80 -0.40
N LEU A 138 -2.19 13.82 -1.19
CA LEU A 138 -2.35 13.95 -2.65
C LEU A 138 -3.64 14.68 -3.07
N GLY A 139 -4.44 15.17 -2.11
CA GLY A 139 -5.68 15.92 -2.36
C GLY A 139 -6.93 15.06 -2.55
N GLY A 140 -6.82 13.74 -2.34
CA GLY A 140 -7.96 12.83 -2.33
C GLY A 140 -8.84 13.00 -1.10
N THR A 141 -10.14 12.71 -1.28
CA THR A 141 -11.16 12.82 -0.23
C THR A 141 -11.72 11.45 0.19
N HIS A 142 -11.60 10.45 -0.67
CA HIS A 142 -12.19 9.12 -0.49
C HIS A 142 -11.48 8.30 0.59
N TYR A 143 -12.18 7.33 1.16
CA TYR A 143 -11.56 6.28 1.94
C TYR A 143 -10.91 5.26 1.00
N PRO A 144 -9.82 4.61 1.42
CA PRO A 144 -9.24 3.51 0.63
C PRO A 144 -10.26 2.41 0.41
N ILE A 145 -10.45 2.01 -0.85
CA ILE A 145 -11.25 0.87 -1.25
C ILE A 145 -10.29 -0.23 -1.69
N VAL A 146 -10.40 -1.41 -1.07
CA VAL A 146 -9.59 -2.57 -1.46
C VAL A 146 -10.39 -3.43 -2.43
N HIS A 147 -9.88 -3.59 -3.63
CA HIS A 147 -10.48 -4.44 -4.65
C HIS A 147 -10.10 -5.92 -4.45
N PRO A 148 -10.87 -6.88 -4.99
CA PRO A 148 -10.57 -8.31 -4.86
C PRO A 148 -9.18 -8.74 -5.37
N ASN A 149 -8.59 -7.95 -6.27
CA ASN A 149 -7.24 -8.17 -6.79
C ASN A 149 -6.14 -7.47 -5.97
N ASP A 150 -6.40 -7.00 -4.75
CA ASP A 150 -5.43 -6.36 -3.85
C ASP A 150 -5.05 -4.91 -4.20
N ILE A 151 -5.66 -4.33 -5.25
CA ILE A 151 -5.53 -2.89 -5.54
C ILE A 151 -6.22 -2.10 -4.42
N VAL A 152 -5.52 -1.10 -3.91
CA VAL A 152 -6.08 -0.09 -3.02
C VAL A 152 -6.33 1.18 -3.83
N ASP A 153 -7.60 1.44 -4.13
CA ASP A 153 -8.05 2.67 -4.78
C ASP A 153 -8.26 3.76 -3.73
N ILE A 154 -7.67 4.93 -3.98
CA ILE A 154 -7.78 6.12 -3.11
C ILE A 154 -8.53 7.27 -3.78
N GLY A 155 -9.19 7.02 -4.93
CA GLY A 155 -9.99 7.97 -5.68
C GLY A 155 -9.20 8.94 -6.55
N LEU A 156 -7.95 8.61 -6.90
CA LEU A 156 -7.07 9.44 -7.73
C LEU A 156 -6.60 8.64 -8.94
N SER A 157 -6.95 9.11 -10.15
CA SER A 157 -6.70 8.38 -11.40
C SER A 157 -5.23 8.21 -11.75
N ASN A 158 -4.36 9.06 -11.21
CA ASN A 158 -2.92 9.01 -11.40
C ASN A 158 -2.19 8.28 -10.25
N VAL A 159 -2.91 7.56 -9.39
CA VAL A 159 -2.33 6.85 -8.24
C VAL A 159 -2.81 5.42 -8.20
N VAL A 160 -1.90 4.49 -7.91
CA VAL A 160 -2.21 3.09 -7.69
C VAL A 160 -1.60 2.66 -6.36
N GLY A 161 -2.44 2.16 -5.45
CA GLY A 161 -2.02 1.47 -4.23
C GLY A 161 -2.15 -0.04 -4.37
N VAL A 162 -1.31 -0.80 -3.69
CA VAL A 162 -1.45 -2.26 -3.52
C VAL A 162 -1.15 -2.63 -2.08
N GLN A 163 -1.95 -3.51 -1.49
CA GLN A 163 -1.65 -4.12 -0.21
C GLN A 163 -1.60 -5.64 -0.34
N MET A 164 -0.46 -6.23 0.00
CA MET A 164 -0.35 -7.69 0.06
C MET A 164 -1.25 -8.24 1.18
N PRO A 165 -2.04 -9.29 0.91
CA PRO A 165 -2.92 -9.87 1.92
C PRO A 165 -2.09 -10.53 3.03
N LEU A 166 -2.67 -10.57 4.23
CA LEU A 166 -2.10 -11.33 5.34
C LEU A 166 -2.15 -12.82 4.99
N ARG A 167 -1.01 -13.50 5.06
CA ARG A 167 -0.97 -14.96 4.92
C ARG A 167 -1.38 -15.59 6.25
N TYR A 168 -2.19 -16.64 6.22
CA TYR A 168 -2.63 -17.33 7.44
C TYR A 168 -1.42 -17.81 8.29
N GLU A 169 -0.34 -18.26 7.64
CA GLU A 169 0.92 -18.67 8.29
C GLU A 169 1.67 -17.52 9.00
N SER A 170 1.43 -16.26 8.59
CA SER A 170 2.02 -15.08 9.25
C SER A 170 1.29 -14.66 10.52
N VAL A 171 0.10 -15.22 10.79
CA VAL A 171 -0.51 -15.20 12.11
C VAL A 171 0.21 -16.27 12.94
N LYS A 172 1.36 -15.92 13.52
CA LYS A 172 2.12 -16.88 14.33
C LYS A 172 1.25 -17.40 15.47
N SER A 173 1.02 -18.71 15.42
CA SER A 173 0.77 -19.57 16.57
C SER A 173 1.80 -19.25 17.65
N GLY A 174 1.35 -18.70 18.78
CA GLY A 174 2.25 -18.25 19.84
C GLY A 174 1.54 -17.64 21.03
N ASP A 175 0.73 -16.60 20.82
CA ASP A 175 -0.08 -15.96 21.88
C ASP A 175 -1.06 -14.96 21.25
N VAL A 176 -2.29 -15.41 20.91
CA VAL A 176 -3.57 -14.66 20.72
C VAL A 176 -4.48 -15.47 19.76
N PRO A 177 -5.78 -15.60 20.06
CA PRO A 177 -6.57 -16.77 19.72
C PRO A 177 -7.16 -16.71 18.31
N VAL A 178 -7.57 -17.88 17.81
CA VAL A 178 -8.51 -18.01 16.70
C VAL A 178 -9.75 -17.17 17.03
N ILE A 179 -9.92 -16.02 16.39
CA ILE A 179 -11.08 -15.12 16.56
C ILE A 179 -12.27 -15.57 15.68
N ASP A 180 -12.28 -16.84 15.31
CA ASP A 180 -13.34 -17.46 14.50
C ASP A 180 -14.14 -18.47 15.31
N VAL A 181 -14.23 -18.24 16.63
CA VAL A 181 -15.30 -18.79 17.44
C VAL A 181 -16.18 -17.62 17.85
N SER A 182 -17.40 -17.61 17.31
CA SER A 182 -18.45 -16.76 17.81
C SER A 182 -18.51 -16.91 19.34
N PRO A 183 -18.60 -15.82 20.11
CA PRO A 183 -18.75 -15.94 21.55
C PRO A 183 -19.94 -16.84 21.88
N ALA A 184 -19.82 -17.70 22.89
CA ALA A 184 -20.87 -18.66 23.25
C ALA A 184 -22.24 -18.00 23.51
N TRP A 185 -22.26 -16.72 23.90
CA TRP A 185 -23.50 -15.96 24.09
C TRP A 185 -24.24 -15.59 22.80
N LEU A 186 -23.60 -15.77 21.63
CA LEU A 186 -24.20 -15.58 20.31
C LEU A 186 -24.79 -16.89 19.73
N GLU A 187 -24.56 -18.04 20.38
CA GLU A 187 -25.13 -19.30 19.94
C GLU A 187 -26.66 -19.25 20.11
N ILE A 188 -27.39 -19.42 19.01
CA ILE A 188 -28.86 -19.49 19.05
C ILE A 188 -29.23 -20.77 19.84
N PRO A 189 -30.03 -20.68 20.91
CA PRO A 189 -30.45 -21.86 21.64
C PRO A 189 -31.11 -22.85 20.69
N GLN A 190 -30.57 -24.07 20.59
CA GLN A 190 -31.24 -25.12 19.83
C GLN A 190 -32.61 -25.37 20.48
N LYS A 191 -33.67 -25.22 19.68
CA LYS A 191 -35.04 -25.50 20.10
C LYS A 191 -35.08 -26.95 20.58
N GLN A 192 -35.36 -27.18 21.87
CA GLN A 192 -35.47 -28.54 22.39
C GLN A 192 -36.48 -29.32 21.54
N PRO A 193 -36.18 -30.57 21.12
CA PRO A 193 -37.16 -31.37 20.42
C PRO A 193 -38.38 -31.57 21.33
N GLU A 194 -39.56 -31.31 20.79
CA GLU A 194 -40.84 -31.52 21.47
C GLU A 194 -40.86 -32.97 21.99
N GLN A 195 -40.99 -33.12 23.32
CA GLN A 195 -41.18 -34.43 23.91
C GLN A 195 -42.50 -35.00 23.36
N SER A 196 -42.40 -36.07 22.59
CA SER A 196 -43.56 -36.85 22.16
C SER A 196 -44.30 -37.32 23.40
N ILE A 197 -45.53 -36.85 23.56
CA ILE A 197 -46.44 -37.33 24.59
C ILE A 197 -46.86 -38.75 24.14
N ASP A 198 -46.18 -39.77 24.67
CA ASP A 198 -46.61 -41.15 24.47
C ASP A 198 -47.92 -41.38 25.22
N ASN A 199 -48.97 -41.67 24.45
CA ASN A 199 -50.29 -42.06 24.93
C ASN A 199 -50.19 -43.35 25.75
N PHE A 200 -50.50 -43.28 27.05
CA PHE A 200 -50.76 -44.45 27.87
C PHE A 200 -52.13 -45.04 27.49
N GLU A 201 -52.13 -46.05 26.61
CA GLU A 201 -53.25 -46.99 26.48
C GLU A 201 -53.08 -48.17 27.44
N GLN A 202 -54.08 -48.31 28.31
CA GLN A 202 -54.72 -49.53 28.84
C GLN A 202 -53.89 -50.59 29.59
N LYS A 203 -54.35 -50.91 30.81
CA LYS A 203 -54.78 -52.27 31.19
C LYS A 203 -55.76 -52.22 32.36
N ALA A 204 -57.02 -52.49 32.08
CA ALA A 204 -58.00 -52.99 33.04
C ALA A 204 -58.13 -54.50 32.79
N ALA A 205 -57.94 -55.29 33.85
CA ALA A 205 -58.30 -56.69 33.96
C ALA A 205 -58.76 -56.93 35.40
#